data_AF-A0A9K3D3P1-F1
#
_entry.id   AF-A0A9K3D3P1-F1
#
_cell.length_a   1.000
_cell.length_b   1.000
_cell.length_c   1.000
_cell.angle_alpha   90.00
_cell.angle_beta   90.00
_cell.angle_gamma   90.00
#
_symmetry.space_group_name_H-M   'P 1'
#
loop_
_entity.id
_entity.type
_entity.pdbx_description
1 polymer ?
#
loop_
_entity_poly.entity_id
_entity_poly.type
_entity_poly.pdbx_seq_one_letter_code
_entity_poly.pdbx_strand_id
1 'polypeptide(L)'
;TEQEEKKPLLVEKSKATEALMVEIQGKRKSANQFKVVLQKEEAVSQKQADEADAIASSCEADLAKALPALESAMQALKSLKKSDIVEIKAMSNPPEGVRTVMEAICIIKKIKPKMVNDPATGKKTADYWPEAKKILGNFGFLPSLLKFDKDNIPEDTITALKVYIDDPGFTRERALQASAAAGGLCAWVRAMYTYHFVNKEVLPKKAALKEARAELATSMAALKEKRKAVAEIEAELAELEAKYTQACNERDQLSQEYEQCVQRLK
;
A
#
# COMPACT_ATOMS: atom_id res chain seq x y z
N THR A 1 -2.09 -62.85 -49.83
CA THR A 1 -1.80 -61.87 -50.92
C THR A 1 -1.62 -60.49 -50.33
N GLU A 2 -1.00 -59.54 -51.04
CA GLU A 2 -0.81 -58.14 -50.58
C GLU A 2 -2.11 -57.46 -50.07
N GLN A 3 -3.28 -57.92 -50.56
CA GLN A 3 -4.61 -57.50 -50.08
C GLN A 3 -5.02 -58.07 -48.72
N GLU A 4 -4.61 -59.30 -48.39
CA GLU A 4 -4.90 -59.95 -47.11
C GLU A 4 -4.12 -59.31 -45.96
N GLU A 5 -2.98 -58.69 -46.23
CA GLU A 5 -2.17 -57.95 -45.24
C GLU A 5 -2.67 -56.51 -45.04
N LYS A 6 -3.11 -55.83 -46.12
CA LYS A 6 -3.57 -54.43 -46.06
C LYS A 6 -4.92 -54.25 -45.34
N LYS A 7 -5.83 -55.22 -45.44
CA LYS A 7 -7.16 -55.17 -44.83
C LYS A 7 -7.14 -55.16 -43.28
N PRO A 8 -6.44 -56.07 -42.57
CA PRO A 8 -6.35 -56.03 -41.11
C PRO A 8 -5.61 -54.78 -40.61
N LEU A 9 -4.57 -54.32 -41.33
CA LEU A 9 -3.83 -53.11 -41.00
C LEU A 9 -4.71 -51.85 -41.06
N LEU A 10 -5.62 -51.76 -42.05
CA LEU A 10 -6.57 -50.65 -42.18
C LEU A 10 -7.54 -50.60 -40.98
N VAL A 11 -8.04 -51.76 -40.55
CA VAL A 11 -8.94 -51.87 -39.38
C VAL A 11 -8.22 -51.48 -38.10
N GLU A 12 -6.96 -51.89 -37.93
CA GLU A 12 -6.13 -51.51 -36.79
C GLU A 12 -5.90 -49.99 -36.74
N LYS A 13 -5.47 -49.39 -37.86
CA LYS A 13 -5.24 -47.94 -37.98
C LYS A 13 -6.52 -47.14 -37.76
N SER A 14 -7.67 -47.61 -38.25
CA SER A 14 -8.97 -46.96 -37.99
C SER A 14 -9.32 -46.96 -36.50
N LYS A 15 -9.19 -48.11 -35.82
CA LYS A 15 -9.44 -48.23 -34.38
C LYS A 15 -8.49 -47.36 -33.55
N ALA A 16 -7.20 -47.32 -33.91
CA ALA A 16 -6.22 -46.48 -33.24
C ALA A 16 -6.53 -44.98 -33.40
N THR A 17 -6.96 -44.56 -34.60
CA THR A 17 -7.37 -43.18 -34.89
C THR A 17 -8.63 -42.78 -34.12
N GLU A 18 -9.62 -43.68 -34.02
CA GLU A 18 -10.83 -43.48 -33.21
C GLU A 18 -10.52 -43.36 -31.72
N ALA A 19 -9.65 -44.22 -31.19
CA ALA A 19 -9.22 -44.15 -29.79
C ALA A 19 -8.52 -42.82 -29.47
N LEU A 20 -7.65 -42.35 -30.36
CA LEU A 20 -6.96 -41.08 -30.21
C LEU A 20 -7.94 -39.88 -30.24
N MET A 21 -8.98 -39.93 -31.08
CA MET A 21 -10.03 -38.91 -31.11
C MET A 21 -10.80 -38.84 -29.78
N VAL A 22 -11.13 -39.99 -29.18
CA VAL A 22 -11.79 -40.04 -27.87
C VAL A 22 -10.89 -39.43 -26.78
N GLU A 23 -9.59 -39.72 -26.81
CA GLU A 23 -8.63 -39.13 -25.88
C GLU A 23 -8.54 -37.61 -26.02
N ILE A 24 -8.43 -37.09 -27.25
CA ILE A 24 -8.40 -35.65 -27.55
C ILE A 24 -9.68 -34.97 -27.04
N GLN A 25 -10.86 -35.55 -27.30
CA GLN A 25 -12.12 -34.99 -26.83
C GLN A 25 -12.18 -34.93 -25.30
N GLY A 26 -11.70 -35.98 -24.62
CA GLY A 26 -11.59 -36.02 -23.16
C GLY A 26 -10.67 -34.92 -22.62
N LYS A 27 -9.44 -34.84 -23.13
CA LYS A 27 -8.45 -33.82 -22.71
C LYS A 27 -8.92 -32.40 -23.03
N ARG A 28 -9.52 -32.16 -24.21
CA ARG A 28 -10.07 -30.85 -24.59
C ARG A 28 -11.18 -30.41 -23.63
N LYS A 29 -12.06 -31.33 -23.24
CA LYS A 29 -13.12 -31.05 -22.25
C LYS A 29 -12.52 -30.65 -20.90
N SER A 30 -11.54 -31.41 -20.41
CA SER A 30 -10.84 -31.11 -19.15
C SER A 30 -10.10 -29.77 -19.21
N ALA A 31 -9.36 -29.49 -20.29
CA ALA A 31 -8.66 -28.23 -20.50
C ALA A 31 -9.61 -27.02 -20.45
N ASN A 32 -10.75 -27.13 -21.13
CA ASN A 32 -11.78 -26.08 -21.11
C ASN A 32 -12.39 -25.88 -19.71
N GLN A 33 -12.60 -26.94 -18.95
CA GLN A 33 -13.08 -26.83 -17.56
C GLN A 33 -12.06 -26.09 -16.68
N PHE A 34 -10.78 -26.44 -16.77
CA PHE A 34 -9.73 -25.76 -16.01
C PHE A 34 -9.59 -24.29 -16.41
N LYS A 35 -9.67 -23.96 -17.70
CA LYS A 35 -9.66 -22.57 -18.18
C LYS A 35 -10.81 -21.75 -17.63
N VAL A 36 -12.02 -22.29 -17.61
CA VAL A 36 -13.19 -21.57 -17.07
C VAL A 36 -13.01 -21.29 -15.57
N VAL A 37 -12.46 -22.24 -14.82
CA VAL A 37 -12.15 -22.03 -13.39
C VAL A 37 -11.05 -20.98 -13.23
N LEU A 38 -9.97 -21.09 -14.01
CA LEU A 38 -8.85 -20.14 -13.98
C LEU A 38 -9.31 -18.71 -14.27
N GLN A 39 -10.13 -18.50 -15.30
CA GLN A 39 -10.68 -17.18 -15.65
C GLN A 39 -11.50 -16.57 -14.50
N LYS A 40 -12.28 -17.39 -13.79
CA LYS A 40 -13.05 -16.92 -12.63
C LYS A 40 -12.14 -16.48 -11.48
N GLU A 41 -11.10 -17.26 -11.20
CA GLU A 41 -10.13 -16.97 -10.14
C GLU A 41 -9.24 -15.76 -10.48
N GLU A 42 -8.90 -15.59 -11.76
CA GLU A 42 -8.22 -14.39 -12.28
C GLU A 42 -9.08 -13.15 -12.09
N ALA A 43 -10.38 -13.22 -12.40
CA ALA A 43 -11.29 -12.10 -12.18
C ALA A 43 -11.43 -11.75 -10.68
N VAL A 44 -11.42 -12.74 -9.78
CA VAL A 44 -11.43 -12.51 -8.33
C VAL A 44 -10.11 -11.85 -7.89
N SER A 45 -8.97 -12.34 -8.37
CA SER A 45 -7.67 -11.79 -8.01
C SER A 45 -7.48 -10.38 -8.55
N GLN A 46 -8.04 -10.08 -9.73
CA GLN A 46 -8.04 -8.72 -10.26
C GLN A 46 -8.84 -7.78 -9.36
N LYS A 47 -10.01 -8.20 -8.88
CA LYS A 47 -10.78 -7.39 -7.91
C LYS A 47 -10.00 -7.15 -6.62
N GLN A 48 -9.31 -8.16 -6.10
CA GLN A 48 -8.44 -8.00 -4.92
C GLN A 48 -7.31 -7.00 -5.18
N ALA A 49 -6.73 -7.00 -6.39
CA ALA A 49 -5.73 -6.01 -6.79
C ALA A 49 -6.32 -4.60 -6.83
N ASP A 50 -7.48 -4.44 -7.48
CA ASP A 50 -8.18 -3.15 -7.58
C ASP A 50 -8.56 -2.61 -6.19
N GLU A 51 -9.01 -3.48 -5.27
CA GLU A 51 -9.30 -3.14 -3.88
C GLU A 51 -8.04 -2.69 -3.12
N ALA A 52 -6.94 -3.43 -3.24
CA ALA A 52 -5.67 -3.05 -2.63
C ALA A 52 -5.17 -1.70 -3.15
N ASP A 53 -5.29 -1.44 -4.46
CA ASP A 53 -4.90 -0.18 -5.09
C ASP A 53 -5.81 0.99 -4.68
N ALA A 54 -7.11 0.75 -4.51
CA ALA A 54 -8.04 1.73 -3.99
C ALA A 54 -7.71 2.11 -2.53
N ILE A 55 -7.40 1.12 -1.68
CA ILE A 55 -6.97 1.36 -0.29
C ILE A 55 -5.65 2.14 -0.28
N ALA A 56 -4.68 1.76 -1.12
CA ALA A 56 -3.40 2.46 -1.23
C ALA A 56 -3.59 3.93 -1.63
N SER A 57 -4.35 4.18 -2.69
CA SER A 57 -4.66 5.53 -3.18
C SER A 57 -5.34 6.37 -2.10
N SER A 58 -6.29 5.78 -1.36
CA SER A 58 -6.95 6.47 -0.24
C SER A 58 -5.97 6.79 0.90
N CYS A 59 -5.06 5.88 1.25
CA CYS A 59 -4.02 6.13 2.25
C CYS A 59 -3.12 7.29 1.84
N GLU A 60 -2.66 7.29 0.59
CA GLU A 60 -1.75 8.31 0.05
C GLU A 60 -2.43 9.68 0.02
N ALA A 61 -3.70 9.74 -0.41
CA ALA A 61 -4.48 10.97 -0.42
C ALA A 61 -4.64 11.56 0.99
N ASP A 62 -4.88 10.73 2.01
CA ASP A 62 -4.98 11.21 3.39
C ASP A 62 -3.63 11.67 3.93
N LEU A 63 -2.55 10.91 3.69
CA LEU A 63 -1.20 11.30 4.08
C LEU A 63 -0.78 12.63 3.46
N ALA A 64 -1.14 12.88 2.19
CA ALA A 64 -0.85 14.11 1.47
C ALA A 64 -1.48 15.36 2.13
N LYS A 65 -2.51 15.20 2.97
CA LYS A 65 -3.13 16.33 3.71
C LYS A 65 -2.22 16.89 4.81
N ALA A 66 -1.34 16.06 5.40
CA ALA A 66 -0.52 16.45 6.56
C ALA A 66 0.99 16.40 6.31
N LEU A 67 1.48 15.51 5.45
CA LEU A 67 2.92 15.34 5.22
C LEU A 67 3.62 16.62 4.73
N PRO A 68 3.07 17.41 3.78
CA PRO A 68 3.75 18.62 3.31
C PRO A 68 3.95 19.65 4.42
N ALA A 69 2.94 19.85 5.27
CA ALA A 69 3.02 20.76 6.40
C ALA A 69 4.03 20.28 7.44
N LEU A 70 4.05 18.98 7.72
CA LEU A 70 5.01 18.36 8.63
C LEU A 70 6.44 18.46 8.13
N GLU A 71 6.69 18.15 6.85
CA GLU A 71 8.01 18.27 6.23
C GLU A 71 8.50 19.71 6.22
N SER A 72 7.65 20.66 5.84
CA SER A 72 7.98 22.09 5.88
C SER A 72 8.33 22.55 7.30
N ALA A 73 7.57 22.12 8.30
CA ALA A 73 7.86 22.45 9.69
C ALA A 73 9.17 21.81 10.19
N MET A 74 9.45 20.55 9.82
CA MET A 74 10.70 19.88 10.16
C MET A 74 11.91 20.56 9.49
N GLN A 75 11.77 21.02 8.25
CA GLN A 75 12.80 21.81 7.58
C GLN A 75 13.01 23.16 8.26
N ALA A 76 11.93 23.85 8.66
CA ALA A 76 12.02 25.09 9.42
C ALA A 76 12.81 24.87 10.71
N LEU A 77 12.51 23.81 11.48
CA LEU A 77 13.27 23.45 12.69
C LEU A 77 14.75 23.16 12.42
N LYS A 78 15.07 22.47 11.31
CA LYS A 78 16.46 22.18 10.92
C LYS A 78 17.23 23.44 10.52
N SER A 79 16.53 24.47 10.02
CA SER A 79 17.13 25.74 9.64
C SER A 79 17.42 26.67 10.83
N LEU A 80 16.81 26.39 12.00
CA LEU A 80 17.02 27.20 13.20
C LEU A 80 18.42 27.00 13.77
N LYS A 81 19.05 28.12 14.13
CA LYS A 81 20.33 28.14 14.80
C LYS A 81 20.14 28.18 16.31
N LYS A 82 21.19 27.79 17.02
CA LYS A 82 21.23 27.89 18.48
C LYS A 82 21.06 29.33 18.97
N SER A 83 21.57 30.32 18.24
CA SER A 83 21.39 31.75 18.54
C SER A 83 19.92 32.12 18.64
N ASP A 84 19.10 31.66 17.71
CA ASP A 84 17.67 31.99 17.63
C ASP A 84 16.91 31.46 18.86
N ILE A 85 17.32 30.30 19.37
CA ILE A 85 16.76 29.71 20.60
C ILE A 85 17.21 30.49 21.85
N VAL A 86 18.47 30.93 21.87
CA VAL A 86 19.01 31.75 22.97
C VAL A 86 18.30 33.10 23.03
N GLU A 87 17.98 33.72 21.89
CA GLU A 87 17.22 34.97 21.82
C GLU A 87 15.82 34.82 22.42
N ILE A 88 15.08 33.76 22.06
CA ILE A 88 13.77 33.47 22.67
C ILE A 88 13.91 33.27 24.18
N LYS A 89 14.92 32.53 24.64
CA LYS A 89 15.14 32.26 26.06
C LYS A 89 15.46 33.53 26.86
N ALA A 90 16.18 34.48 26.26
CA ALA A 90 16.61 35.71 26.90
C ALA A 90 15.46 36.70 27.14
N MET A 91 14.28 36.48 26.56
CA MET A 91 13.13 37.35 26.74
C MET A 91 12.63 37.32 28.19
N SER A 92 12.70 38.46 28.87
CA SER A 92 12.11 38.61 30.21
C SER A 92 10.59 38.59 30.13
N ASN A 93 10.02 39.34 29.17
CA ASN A 93 8.60 39.40 28.87
C ASN A 93 8.35 39.06 27.38
N PRO A 94 8.09 37.79 27.03
CA PRO A 94 7.91 37.38 25.65
C PRO A 94 6.61 37.97 25.06
N PRO A 95 6.61 38.35 23.77
CA PRO A 95 5.38 38.64 23.03
C PRO A 95 4.40 37.46 23.10
N GLU A 96 3.11 37.74 22.98
CA GLU A 96 2.05 36.74 23.09
C GLU A 96 2.25 35.55 22.12
N GLY A 97 2.65 35.81 20.87
CA GLY A 97 2.93 34.76 19.89
C GLY A 97 4.10 33.83 20.30
N VAL A 98 5.10 34.34 21.02
CA VAL A 98 6.19 33.49 21.55
C VAL A 98 5.72 32.71 22.77
N ARG A 99 4.95 33.36 23.64
CA ARG A 99 4.43 32.76 24.88
C ARG A 99 3.53 31.55 24.57
N THR A 100 2.53 31.75 23.72
CA THR A 100 1.56 30.71 23.34
C THR A 100 2.23 29.55 22.59
N VAL A 101 3.19 29.82 21.71
CA VAL A 101 3.98 28.78 21.02
C VAL A 101 4.78 27.94 22.01
N MET A 102 5.42 28.58 22.99
CA MET A 102 6.18 27.86 23.99
C MET A 102 5.31 27.10 25.00
N GLU A 103 4.14 27.62 25.34
CA GLU A 103 3.10 26.91 26.09
C GLU A 103 2.67 25.64 25.37
N ALA A 104 2.33 25.73 24.08
CA ALA A 104 1.93 24.59 23.28
C ALA A 104 3.06 23.54 23.15
N ILE A 105 4.32 23.99 23.04
CA ILE A 105 5.48 23.09 23.08
C ILE A 105 5.64 22.40 24.44
N CYS A 106 5.39 23.09 25.55
CA CYS A 106 5.43 22.47 26.86
C CYS A 106 4.33 21.41 26.98
N ILE A 107 3.12 21.70 26.50
CA ILE A 107 1.98 20.78 26.51
C ILE A 107 2.31 19.52 25.71
N ILE A 108 2.77 19.66 24.45
CA ILE A 108 3.07 18.51 23.59
C ILE A 108 4.22 17.65 24.13
N LYS A 109 5.17 18.26 24.86
CA LYS A 109 6.25 17.56 25.57
C LYS A 109 5.85 17.08 26.97
N LYS A 110 4.59 17.22 27.37
CA LYS A 110 4.05 16.83 28.69
C LYS A 110 4.76 17.48 29.88
N ILE A 111 5.20 18.72 29.71
CA ILE A 111 5.84 19.51 30.75
C ILE A 111 4.75 20.22 31.53
N LYS A 112 4.72 20.00 32.84
CA LYS A 112 3.71 20.61 33.71
C LYS A 112 4.02 22.10 33.94
N PRO A 113 3.00 22.97 33.96
CA PRO A 113 3.19 24.38 34.27
C PRO A 113 3.56 24.58 35.74
N LYS A 114 4.13 25.74 36.03
CA LYS A 114 4.26 26.22 37.40
C LYS A 114 2.95 26.93 37.77
N MET A 115 2.34 26.55 38.88
CA MET A 115 1.17 27.27 39.40
C MET A 115 1.64 28.55 40.10
N VAL A 116 1.20 29.70 39.60
CA VAL A 116 1.53 31.02 40.15
C VAL A 116 0.26 31.76 40.53
N ASN A 117 0.33 32.67 41.49
CA ASN A 117 -0.80 33.53 41.81
C ASN A 117 -0.84 34.67 40.78
N ASP A 118 -1.96 34.79 40.07
CA ASP A 118 -2.21 35.91 39.18
C ASP A 118 -2.23 37.22 40.00
N PRO A 119 -1.33 38.17 39.72
CA PRO A 119 -1.26 39.44 40.43
C PRO A 119 -2.54 40.27 40.32
N ALA A 120 -3.32 40.11 39.24
CA ALA A 120 -4.52 40.89 38.97
C ALA A 120 -5.78 40.28 39.59
N THR A 121 -5.88 38.95 39.66
CA THR A 121 -7.10 38.27 40.12
C THR A 121 -6.94 37.48 41.43
N GLY A 122 -5.71 37.31 41.92
CA GLY A 122 -5.38 36.52 43.10
C GLY A 122 -5.59 35.00 42.94
N LYS A 123 -6.04 34.55 41.75
CA LYS A 123 -6.29 33.14 41.45
C LYS A 123 -5.00 32.44 41.04
N LYS A 124 -4.90 31.13 41.32
CA LYS A 124 -3.79 30.31 40.82
C LYS A 124 -3.96 30.07 39.32
N THR A 125 -3.01 30.54 38.51
CA THR A 125 -2.94 30.32 37.07
C THR A 125 -1.75 29.45 36.71
N ALA A 126 -1.86 28.71 35.62
CA ALA A 126 -0.79 27.90 35.08
C ALA A 126 0.16 28.78 34.26
N ASP A 127 1.43 28.86 34.67
CA ASP A 127 2.48 29.58 33.94
C ASP A 127 3.52 28.58 33.43
N TYR A 128 3.58 28.44 32.10
CA TYR A 128 4.55 27.57 31.43
C TYR A 128 5.87 28.27 31.13
N TRP A 129 5.95 29.60 31.21
CA TRP A 129 7.13 30.34 30.77
C TRP A 129 8.42 29.99 31.55
N PRO A 130 8.40 29.79 32.88
CA PRO A 130 9.56 29.32 33.63
C PRO A 130 10.07 27.95 33.14
N GLU A 131 9.17 27.04 32.81
CA GLU A 131 9.51 25.70 32.31
C GLU A 131 9.97 25.73 30.85
N ALA A 132 9.34 26.59 30.03
CA ALA A 132 9.76 26.88 28.67
C ALA A 132 11.21 27.36 28.61
N LYS A 133 11.62 28.27 29.51
CA LYS A 133 13.02 28.74 29.59
C LYS A 133 13.99 27.61 29.94
N LYS A 134 13.59 26.65 30.77
CA LYS A 134 14.43 25.49 31.12
C LYS A 134 14.68 24.61 29.90
N ILE A 135 13.62 24.30 29.14
CA ILE A 135 13.78 23.47 27.93
C ILE A 135 14.54 24.19 26.82
N LEU A 136 14.32 25.49 26.62
CA LEU A 136 15.09 26.30 25.67
C LEU A 136 16.58 26.38 26.06
N GLY A 137 16.89 26.22 27.36
CA GLY A 137 18.25 26.11 27.86
C GLY A 137 18.93 24.77 27.59
N ASN A 138 18.19 23.74 27.20
CA ASN A 138 18.74 22.42 26.93
C ASN A 138 19.30 22.36 25.50
N PHE A 139 20.57 21.98 25.36
CA PHE A 139 21.22 21.75 24.06
C PHE A 139 20.49 20.72 23.20
N GLY A 140 19.78 19.77 23.82
CA GLY A 140 18.98 18.77 23.15
C GLY A 140 17.59 19.23 22.71
N PHE A 141 17.21 20.50 22.90
CA PHE A 141 15.86 20.99 22.60
C PHE A 141 15.45 20.74 21.14
N LEU A 142 16.15 21.32 20.17
CA LEU A 142 15.83 21.12 18.75
C LEU A 142 15.94 19.65 18.33
N PRO A 143 17.01 18.90 18.67
CA PRO A 143 17.06 17.46 18.42
C PRO A 143 15.86 16.68 18.98
N SER A 144 15.35 17.07 20.15
CA SER A 144 14.20 16.42 20.77
C SER A 144 12.87 16.70 20.07
N LEU A 145 12.76 17.79 19.31
CA LEU A 145 11.58 18.08 18.47
C LEU A 145 11.66 17.31 17.14
N LEU A 146 12.87 17.22 16.56
CA LEU A 146 13.12 16.46 15.33
C LEU A 146 12.94 14.95 15.52
N LYS A 147 13.26 14.44 16.71
CA LYS A 147 13.09 13.02 17.09
C LYS A 147 11.80 12.74 17.85
N PHE A 148 10.87 13.70 17.89
CA PHE A 148 9.63 13.54 18.63
C PHE A 148 8.77 12.43 18.01
N ASP A 149 8.18 11.59 18.86
CA ASP A 149 7.29 10.52 18.42
C ASP A 149 5.91 11.09 18.05
N LYS A 150 5.83 11.54 16.80
CA LYS A 150 4.62 12.08 16.17
C LYS A 150 3.52 11.02 15.97
N ASP A 151 3.85 9.73 16.03
CA ASP A 151 2.92 8.65 15.72
C ASP A 151 2.09 8.25 16.96
N ASN A 152 2.57 8.61 18.16
CA ASN A 152 1.97 8.23 19.45
C ASN A 152 1.71 9.45 20.36
N ILE A 153 1.11 10.51 19.84
CA ILE A 153 0.72 11.68 20.65
C ILE A 153 -0.53 11.33 21.47
N PRO A 154 -0.49 11.45 22.81
CA PRO A 154 -1.65 11.08 23.63
C PRO A 154 -2.86 12.04 23.46
N GLU A 155 -4.08 11.52 23.56
CA GLU A 155 -5.32 12.29 23.30
C GLU A 155 -5.53 13.46 24.26
N ASP A 156 -5.10 13.30 25.53
CA ASP A 156 -5.11 14.39 26.52
C ASP A 156 -4.30 15.60 26.05
N THR A 157 -3.19 15.32 25.38
CA THR A 157 -2.24 16.31 24.87
C THR A 157 -2.83 17.03 23.66
N ILE A 158 -3.43 16.28 22.72
CA ILE A 158 -4.12 16.84 21.55
C ILE A 158 -5.31 17.72 21.98
N THR A 159 -6.08 17.26 22.96
CA THR A 159 -7.20 18.03 23.53
C THR A 159 -6.71 19.34 24.16
N ALA A 160 -5.62 19.29 24.92
CA ALA A 160 -5.02 20.49 25.52
C ALA A 160 -4.43 21.46 24.47
N LEU A 161 -3.96 20.96 23.33
CA LEU A 161 -3.46 21.79 22.22
C LEU A 161 -4.58 22.49 21.46
N LYS A 162 -5.79 21.91 21.42
CA LYS A 162 -6.92 22.42 20.62
C LYS A 162 -7.21 23.90 20.86
N VAL A 163 -7.15 24.36 22.12
CA VAL A 163 -7.40 25.77 22.47
C VAL A 163 -6.44 26.74 21.78
N TYR A 164 -5.20 26.33 21.54
CA TYR A 164 -4.22 27.12 20.79
C TYR A 164 -4.44 26.96 19.28
N ILE A 165 -4.71 25.75 18.79
CA ILE A 165 -4.87 25.52 17.35
C ILE A 165 -6.09 26.26 16.76
N ASP A 166 -7.18 26.29 17.53
CA ASP A 166 -8.44 26.96 17.18
C ASP A 166 -8.36 28.49 17.34
N ASP A 167 -7.34 29.02 18.03
CA ASP A 167 -7.08 30.45 18.15
C ASP A 167 -6.53 31.04 16.82
N PRO A 168 -7.21 32.02 16.19
CA PRO A 168 -6.69 32.73 15.01
C PRO A 168 -5.37 33.46 15.26
N GLY A 169 -5.03 33.72 16.51
CA GLY A 169 -3.74 34.25 16.96
C GLY A 169 -2.57 33.29 16.81
N PHE A 170 -2.84 31.99 16.85
CA PHE A 170 -1.82 30.95 16.82
C PHE A 170 -1.49 30.50 15.39
N THR A 171 -0.86 31.39 14.64
CA THR A 171 -0.46 31.13 13.25
C THR A 171 1.03 31.32 13.06
N ARG A 172 1.59 30.64 12.05
CA ARG A 172 3.01 30.78 11.70
C ARG A 172 3.34 32.24 11.41
N GLU A 173 2.47 32.93 10.68
CA GLU A 173 2.64 34.30 10.22
C GLU A 173 2.70 35.27 11.39
N ARG A 174 1.81 35.12 12.38
CA ARG A 174 1.84 35.95 13.61
C ARG A 174 3.06 35.64 14.47
N ALA A 175 3.43 34.36 14.61
CA ALA A 175 4.61 33.98 15.37
C ALA A 175 5.92 34.46 14.70
N LEU A 176 5.97 34.50 13.37
CA LEU A 176 7.10 35.03 12.59
C LEU A 176 7.36 36.51 12.86
N GLN A 177 6.32 37.30 13.17
CA GLN A 177 6.49 38.71 13.53
C GLN A 177 7.31 38.90 14.81
N ALA A 178 7.30 37.90 15.70
CA ALA A 178 8.10 37.94 16.91
C ALA A 178 9.51 37.37 16.67
N SER A 179 9.63 36.22 16.02
CA SER A 179 10.93 35.70 15.55
C SER A 179 10.77 34.56 14.54
N ALA A 180 11.82 34.35 13.72
CA ALA A 180 11.90 33.21 12.81
C ALA A 180 11.74 31.86 13.54
N ALA A 181 12.38 31.74 14.71
CA ALA A 181 12.29 30.55 15.54
C ALA A 181 10.86 30.32 16.08
N ALA A 182 10.16 31.36 16.53
CA ALA A 182 8.77 31.24 16.99
C ALA A 182 7.84 30.80 15.85
N GLY A 183 8.05 31.33 14.64
CA GLY A 183 7.32 30.89 13.44
C GLY A 183 7.51 29.41 13.11
N GLY A 184 8.77 28.94 13.07
CA GLY A 184 9.09 27.53 12.81
C GLY A 184 8.52 26.59 13.88
N LEU A 185 8.61 26.99 15.15
CA LEU A 185 8.05 26.25 16.29
C LEU A 185 6.51 26.19 16.25
N CYS A 186 5.84 27.29 15.90
CA CYS A 186 4.39 27.33 15.72
C CYS A 186 3.93 26.39 14.61
N ALA A 187 4.58 26.47 13.44
CA ALA A 187 4.28 25.60 12.31
C ALA A 187 4.44 24.12 12.68
N TRP A 188 5.47 23.78 13.46
CA TRP A 188 5.70 22.42 13.94
C TRP A 188 4.60 21.91 14.87
N VAL A 189 4.15 22.70 15.85
CA VAL A 189 3.04 22.29 16.73
C VAL A 189 1.76 22.07 15.90
N ARG A 190 1.44 22.99 15.00
CA ARG A 190 0.25 22.86 14.13
C ARG A 190 0.34 21.63 13.24
N ALA A 191 1.51 21.37 12.64
CA ALA A 191 1.72 20.19 11.82
C ALA A 191 1.62 18.88 12.61
N MET A 192 2.13 18.82 13.83
CA MET A 192 1.98 17.66 14.73
C MET A 192 0.51 17.40 15.08
N TYR A 193 -0.24 18.46 15.39
CA TYR A 193 -1.67 18.36 15.67
C TYR A 193 -2.44 17.82 14.48
N THR A 194 -2.26 18.39 13.28
CA THR A 194 -2.93 17.90 12.06
C THR A 194 -2.51 16.48 11.71
N TYR A 195 -1.23 16.16 11.84
CA TYR A 195 -0.69 14.82 11.57
C TYR A 195 -1.32 13.76 12.47
N HIS A 196 -1.60 14.05 13.74
CA HIS A 196 -2.26 13.11 14.65
C HIS A 196 -3.57 12.57 14.08
N PHE A 197 -4.46 13.46 13.60
CA PHE A 197 -5.75 13.07 13.05
C PHE A 197 -5.60 12.27 11.75
N VAL A 198 -4.72 12.72 10.86
CA VAL A 198 -4.42 12.00 9.62
C VAL A 198 -3.84 10.62 9.92
N ASN A 199 -2.92 10.52 10.87
CA ASN A 199 -2.32 9.25 11.25
C ASN A 199 -3.37 8.28 11.82
N LYS A 200 -4.33 8.76 12.63
CA LYS A 200 -5.44 7.95 13.13
C LYS A 200 -6.32 7.40 12.01
N GLU A 201 -6.56 8.16 10.95
CA GLU A 201 -7.32 7.70 9.79
C GLU A 201 -6.52 6.73 8.91
N VAL A 202 -5.21 6.95 8.78
CA VAL A 202 -4.34 6.18 7.89
C VAL A 202 -3.88 4.86 8.50
N LEU A 203 -3.70 4.76 9.83
CA LEU A 203 -3.28 3.53 10.51
C LEU A 203 -4.15 2.31 10.18
N PRO A 204 -5.49 2.34 10.30
CA PRO A 204 -6.32 1.20 9.94
C PRO A 204 -6.23 0.88 8.44
N LYS A 205 -6.11 1.90 7.58
CA LYS A 205 -5.99 1.68 6.13
C LYS A 205 -4.65 1.04 5.75
N LYS A 206 -3.55 1.40 6.42
CA LYS A 206 -2.25 0.72 6.25
C LYS A 206 -2.30 -0.74 6.68
N ALA A 207 -3.01 -1.04 7.77
CA ALA A 207 -3.21 -2.42 8.21
C ALA A 207 -4.04 -3.21 7.19
N ALA A 208 -5.17 -2.65 6.72
CA ALA A 208 -6.01 -3.25 5.69
C ALA A 208 -5.25 -3.45 4.37
N LEU A 209 -4.44 -2.47 3.95
CA LEU A 209 -3.61 -2.58 2.74
C LEU A 209 -2.59 -3.73 2.86
N LYS A 210 -1.98 -3.89 4.04
CA LYS A 210 -1.02 -4.98 4.28
C LYS A 210 -1.70 -6.33 4.18
N GLU A 211 -2.89 -6.47 4.74
CA GLU A 211 -3.71 -7.70 4.67
C GLU A 211 -4.14 -8.00 3.23
N ALA A 212 -4.74 -7.04 2.54
CA ALA A 212 -5.17 -7.18 1.15
C ALA A 212 -4.02 -7.56 0.20
N ARG A 213 -2.83 -6.96 0.39
CA ARG A 213 -1.63 -7.33 -0.39
C ARG A 213 -1.13 -8.73 -0.08
N ALA A 214 -1.26 -9.20 1.16
CA ALA A 214 -0.86 -10.55 1.53
C ALA A 214 -1.79 -11.59 0.89
N GLU A 215 -3.11 -11.35 0.94
CA GLU A 215 -4.10 -12.21 0.28
C GLU A 215 -3.92 -12.24 -1.24
N LEU A 216 -3.71 -11.07 -1.87
CA LEU A 216 -3.44 -10.97 -3.30
C LEU A 216 -2.18 -11.75 -3.67
N ALA A 217 -1.11 -11.65 -2.90
CA ALA A 217 0.13 -12.39 -3.16
C ALA A 217 -0.09 -13.91 -3.12
N THR A 218 -0.87 -14.41 -2.16
CA THR A 218 -1.24 -15.82 -2.09
C THR A 218 -2.07 -16.24 -3.31
N SER A 219 -3.07 -15.44 -3.70
CA SER A 219 -3.92 -15.75 -4.86
C SER A 219 -3.12 -15.75 -6.17
N MET A 220 -2.24 -14.76 -6.37
CA MET A 220 -1.37 -14.68 -7.55
C MET A 220 -0.40 -15.88 -7.63
N ALA A 221 0.12 -16.36 -6.50
CA ALA A 221 0.94 -17.56 -6.46
C ALA A 221 0.16 -18.81 -6.88
N ALA A 222 -1.07 -18.98 -6.38
CA ALA A 222 -1.94 -20.09 -6.78
C ALA A 222 -2.33 -20.04 -8.26
N LEU A 223 -2.66 -18.86 -8.78
CA LEU A 223 -2.96 -18.64 -10.20
C LEU A 223 -1.77 -18.97 -11.10
N LYS A 224 -0.55 -18.68 -10.67
CA LYS A 224 0.66 -19.00 -11.44
C LYS A 224 0.78 -20.51 -11.68
N GLU A 225 0.57 -21.33 -10.65
CA GLU A 225 0.62 -22.79 -10.79
C GLU A 225 -0.52 -23.33 -11.67
N LYS A 226 -1.72 -22.77 -11.54
CA LYS A 226 -2.86 -23.16 -12.39
C LYS A 226 -2.67 -22.78 -13.85
N ARG A 227 -2.13 -21.59 -14.13
CA ARG A 227 -1.75 -21.17 -15.49
C ARG A 227 -0.75 -22.13 -16.11
N LYS A 228 0.25 -22.55 -15.33
CA LYS A 228 1.24 -23.53 -15.78
C LYS A 228 0.59 -24.87 -16.13
N ALA A 229 -0.27 -25.40 -15.25
CA ALA A 229 -0.98 -26.66 -15.50
C ALA A 229 -1.87 -26.59 -16.75
N VAL A 230 -2.58 -25.48 -16.98
CA VAL A 230 -3.38 -25.29 -18.20
C VAL A 230 -2.48 -25.28 -19.44
N ALA A 231 -1.36 -24.56 -19.40
CA ALA A 231 -0.41 -24.51 -20.52
C ALA A 231 0.17 -25.89 -20.87
N GLU A 232 0.48 -26.71 -19.86
CA GLU A 232 0.95 -28.10 -20.05
C GLU A 232 -0.12 -28.97 -20.73
N ILE A 233 -1.38 -28.91 -20.27
CA ILE A 233 -2.49 -29.66 -20.88
C ILE A 233 -2.73 -29.21 -22.34
N GLU A 234 -2.61 -27.91 -22.62
CA GLU A 234 -2.75 -27.39 -23.99
C GLU A 234 -1.62 -27.85 -24.91
N ALA A 235 -0.39 -27.91 -24.41
CA ALA A 235 0.74 -28.44 -25.17
C ALA A 235 0.54 -29.93 -25.50
N GLU A 236 0.13 -30.74 -24.52
CA GLU A 236 -0.22 -32.15 -24.76
C GLU A 236 -1.36 -32.31 -25.78
N LEU A 237 -2.38 -31.46 -25.70
CA LEU A 237 -3.50 -31.48 -26.65
C LEU A 237 -3.00 -31.22 -28.08
N ALA A 238 -2.12 -30.23 -28.26
CA ALA A 238 -1.55 -29.88 -29.56
C ALA A 238 -0.73 -31.05 -30.15
N GLU A 239 0.05 -31.75 -29.31
CA GLU A 239 0.79 -32.94 -29.75
C GLU A 239 -0.15 -34.09 -30.16
N LEU A 240 -1.22 -34.32 -29.41
CA LEU A 240 -2.20 -35.36 -29.75
C LEU A 240 -2.98 -35.01 -31.03
N GLU A 241 -3.36 -33.74 -31.21
CA GLU A 241 -4.01 -33.26 -32.45
C GLU A 241 -3.08 -33.41 -33.67
N ALA A 242 -1.77 -33.18 -33.51
CA ALA A 242 -0.78 -33.43 -34.56
C ALA A 242 -0.67 -34.92 -34.90
N LYS A 243 -0.59 -35.80 -33.88
CA LYS A 243 -0.58 -37.27 -34.06
C LYS A 243 -1.86 -37.78 -34.73
N TYR A 244 -3.02 -37.20 -34.37
CA TYR A 244 -4.31 -37.53 -34.99
C TYR A 244 -4.32 -37.21 -36.47
N THR A 245 -3.85 -36.02 -36.81
CA THR A 245 -3.77 -35.56 -38.20
C THR A 245 -2.87 -36.48 -39.02
N GLN A 246 -1.71 -36.85 -38.48
CA GLN A 246 -0.81 -37.80 -39.13
C GLN A 246 -1.48 -39.18 -39.30
N ALA A 247 -2.10 -39.72 -38.25
CA ALA A 247 -2.76 -41.02 -38.29
C ALA A 247 -3.92 -41.06 -39.31
N CYS A 248 -4.71 -39.98 -39.41
CA CYS A 248 -5.73 -39.84 -40.44
C CYS A 248 -5.14 -39.88 -41.85
N ASN A 249 -4.07 -39.12 -42.09
CA ASN A 249 -3.40 -39.08 -43.40
C ASN A 249 -2.87 -40.47 -43.80
N GLU A 250 -2.20 -41.18 -42.87
CA GLU A 250 -1.70 -42.55 -43.11
C GLU A 250 -2.83 -43.53 -43.41
N ARG A 251 -3.93 -43.48 -42.64
CA ARG A 251 -5.11 -44.32 -42.84
C ARG A 251 -5.74 -44.06 -44.21
N ASP A 252 -5.91 -42.79 -44.57
CA ASP A 252 -6.55 -42.39 -45.83
C ASP A 252 -5.70 -42.79 -47.04
N GLN A 253 -4.37 -42.65 -46.94
CA GLN A 253 -3.44 -43.14 -47.96
C GLN A 253 -3.52 -44.67 -48.12
N LEU A 254 -3.47 -45.43 -47.03
CA LEU A 254 -3.62 -46.89 -47.05
C LEU A 254 -4.97 -47.32 -47.64
N SER A 255 -6.04 -46.58 -47.35
CA SER A 255 -7.38 -46.85 -47.90
C SER A 255 -7.41 -46.66 -49.42
N GLN A 256 -6.81 -45.57 -49.91
CA GLN A 256 -6.70 -45.31 -51.36
C GLN A 256 -5.86 -46.38 -52.06
N GLU A 257 -4.71 -46.77 -51.50
CA GLU A 257 -3.88 -47.83 -52.05
C GLU A 257 -4.61 -49.18 -52.08
N TYR A 258 -5.37 -49.50 -51.03
CA TYR A 258 -6.21 -50.71 -50.98
C TYR A 258 -7.29 -50.69 -52.08
N GLU A 259 -8.02 -49.59 -52.24
CA GLU A 259 -9.04 -49.44 -53.28
C GLU A 259 -8.46 -49.57 -54.69
N GLN A 260 -7.30 -48.95 -54.95
CA GLN A 260 -6.60 -49.07 -56.24
C GLN A 260 -6.18 -50.52 -56.52
N CYS A 261 -5.67 -51.25 -55.51
CA CYS A 261 -5.37 -52.68 -55.64
C CYS A 261 -6.63 -53.50 -55.94
N VAL A 262 -7.76 -53.22 -55.29
CA VAL A 262 -9.04 -53.90 -55.53
C VAL A 262 -9.55 -53.63 -56.95
N GLN A 263 -9.43 -52.40 -57.46
CA GLN A 263 -9.86 -52.04 -58.81
C GLN A 263 -9.01 -52.69 -59.90
N ARG A 264 -7.69 -52.85 -59.70
CA ARG A 264 -6.79 -53.49 -60.68
C ARG A 264 -6.97 -55.01 -60.80
N LEU A 265 -7.63 -55.64 -59.83
CA LEU A 265 -7.86 -57.08 -59.76
C LEU A 265 -9.29 -57.48 -60.20
N LYS A 266 -10.16 -56.52 -60.51
CA LYS A 266 -11.45 -56.71 -61.17
C LYS A 266 -11.28 -56.61 -62.68
#